data_AF-A0A967XXY8-F1
#
_entry.id   AF-A0A967XXY8-F1
#
_cell.length_a   1.000
_cell.length_b   1.000
_cell.length_c   1.000
_cell.angle_alpha   90.00
_cell.angle_beta   90.00
_cell.angle_gamma   90.00
#
_symmetry.space_group_name_H-M   'P 1'
#
loop_
_entity.id
_entity.type
_entity.pdbx_description
1 polymer ?
#
loop_
_entity_poly.entity_id
_entity_poly.type
_entity_poly.pdbx_seq_one_letter_code
_entity_poly.pdbx_strand_id
1 'polypeptide(L)' 'TEHSVRRNGDLYPTHGVGPVAKMLNINSGNRFLTLTSTATKTRGLHDYIVEVGGADH' A
#
# COMPACT_ATOMS: atom_id res chain seq x y z
N THR A 1 -4.36 -6.18 -9.60
CA THR A 1 -5.45 -7.16 -9.34
C THR A 1 -6.65 -6.39 -8.81
N GLU A 2 -7.88 -6.93 -8.94
CA GLU A 2 -9.10 -6.31 -8.39
C GLU A 2 -8.96 -5.84 -6.93
N HIS A 3 -8.18 -6.59 -6.14
CA HIS A 3 -7.83 -6.26 -4.77
C HIS A 3 -7.25 -4.85 -4.58
N SER A 4 -6.41 -4.39 -5.50
CA SER A 4 -5.73 -3.09 -5.43
C SER A 4 -6.61 -1.93 -5.88
N VAL A 5 -7.59 -2.21 -6.76
CA VAL A 5 -8.53 -1.21 -7.27
C VAL A 5 -9.56 -0.86 -6.21
N ARG A 6 -10.01 -1.85 -5.42
CA ARG A 6 -11.10 -1.69 -4.46
C ARG A 6 -10.66 -1.28 -3.06
N ARG A 7 -9.36 -1.15 -2.79
CA ARG A 7 -8.83 -0.81 -1.45
C ARG A 7 -7.94 0.41 -1.50
N ASN A 8 -8.24 1.37 -0.65
CA ASN A 8 -7.36 2.51 -0.35
C ASN A 8 -6.57 2.22 0.93
N GLY A 9 -5.28 1.93 0.81
CA GLY A 9 -4.40 1.61 1.93
C GLY A 9 -3.00 1.17 1.47
N ASP A 10 -2.17 0.74 2.42
CA ASP A 10 -0.89 0.12 2.09
C ASP A 10 -1.12 -1.30 1.56
N LEU A 11 -1.06 -1.43 0.24
CA LEU A 11 -1.27 -2.69 -0.46
C LEU A 11 0.00 -3.55 -0.53
N TYR A 12 1.15 -3.03 -0.10
CA TYR A 12 2.43 -3.73 -0.21
C TYR A 12 3.35 -3.53 1.02
N PRO A 13 2.83 -3.73 2.24
CA PRO A 13 3.57 -3.40 3.46
C PRO A 13 4.74 -4.35 3.73
N THR A 14 4.67 -5.58 3.22
CA THR A 14 5.53 -6.71 3.62
C THR A 14 7.00 -6.50 3.28
N HIS A 15 7.33 -5.86 2.16
CA HIS A 15 8.71 -5.65 1.73
C HIS A 15 9.44 -4.61 2.57
N GLY A 16 8.73 -3.57 3.00
CA GLY A 16 9.28 -2.58 3.91
C GLY A 16 9.36 -3.10 5.35
N VAL A 17 8.26 -3.66 5.86
CA VAL A 17 8.15 -4.03 7.27
C VAL A 17 8.87 -5.34 7.62
N GLY A 18 9.02 -6.26 6.66
CA GLY A 18 9.54 -7.61 6.91
C GLY A 18 10.92 -7.65 7.56
N PRO A 19 11.95 -6.99 6.98
CA PRO A 19 13.29 -6.96 7.58
C PRO A 19 13.31 -6.32 8.97
N VAL A 20 12.60 -5.21 9.14
CA VAL A 20 12.51 -4.48 10.42
C VAL A 20 11.80 -5.32 11.48
N ALA A 21 10.70 -5.98 11.12
CA ALA A 21 9.97 -6.87 12.01
C ALA A 21 10.85 -8.02 12.52
N LYS A 22 11.73 -8.56 11.66
CA LYS A 22 12.70 -9.58 12.05
C LYS A 22 13.77 -9.03 12.99
N MET A 23 14.32 -7.85 12.70
CA MET A 23 15.31 -7.20 13.57
C MET A 23 14.75 -6.87 14.97
N LEU A 24 13.47 -6.55 15.06
CA LEU A 24 12.79 -6.17 16.29
C LEU A 24 12.08 -7.34 17.01
N ASN A 25 12.26 -8.58 16.53
CA ASN A 25 11.64 -9.79 17.08
C ASN A 25 10.10 -9.70 17.18
N ILE A 26 9.47 -9.03 16.22
CA ILE A 26 8.00 -8.98 16.13
C ILE A 26 7.46 -10.40 15.91
N ASN A 27 6.46 -10.78 16.71
CA ASN A 27 5.90 -12.13 16.84
C ASN A 27 6.91 -13.20 17.31
N SER A 28 8.02 -12.80 17.93
CA SER A 28 9.02 -13.68 18.54
C SER A 28 9.57 -13.07 19.85
N GLY A 29 8.68 -12.50 20.66
CA GLY A 29 9.02 -11.79 21.90
C GLY A 29 8.62 -10.31 21.91
N ASN A 30 8.19 -9.77 20.77
CA ASN A 30 7.66 -8.42 20.62
C ASN A 30 6.40 -8.41 19.73
N ARG A 31 5.67 -7.29 19.62
CA ARG A 31 4.48 -7.16 18.76
C ARG A 31 4.17 -5.72 18.38
N PHE A 32 3.46 -5.55 17.27
CA PHE A 32 2.78 -4.28 16.98
C PHE A 32 1.61 -4.07 17.96
N LEU A 33 1.40 -2.81 18.35
CA LEU A 33 0.33 -2.42 19.27
C LEU A 33 -0.78 -1.66 18.54
N THR A 34 -0.42 -0.65 17.74
CA THR A 34 -1.36 0.17 16.99
C THR A 34 -0.75 0.55 15.64
N LEU A 35 -1.62 0.88 14.68
CA LEU A 35 -1.25 1.34 13.35
C LEU A 35 -2.20 2.48 12.95
N THR A 36 -1.69 3.44 12.19
CA THR A 36 -2.48 4.47 11.51
C THR A 36 -2.03 4.56 10.06
N SER A 37 -2.96 4.88 9.16
CA SER A 37 -2.69 5.02 7.74
C SER A 37 -3.39 6.27 7.22
N THR A 38 -2.66 7.10 6.48
CA THR A 38 -3.20 8.32 5.85
C THR A 38 -2.92 8.24 4.35
N ALA A 39 -3.98 8.33 3.55
CA ALA A 39 -3.90 8.28 2.11
C ALA A 39 -4.04 9.68 1.50
N THR A 40 -3.25 9.97 0.48
CA THR A 40 -3.41 11.16 -0.35
C THR A 40 -4.36 10.88 -1.52
N LYS A 41 -4.78 11.92 -2.25
CA LYS A 41 -5.63 11.78 -3.43
C LYS A 41 -4.93 10.96 -4.52
N THR A 42 -5.63 10.00 -5.12
CA THR A 42 -5.13 9.24 -6.28
C THR A 42 -5.15 10.10 -7.54
N ARG A 43 -4.02 10.21 -8.25
CA ARG A 43 -3.91 10.95 -9.52
C ARG A 43 -3.14 10.18 -10.58
N GLY A 44 -1.93 9.72 -10.26
CA GLY A 44 -1.01 9.13 -11.25
C GLY A 44 -1.59 7.99 -12.11
N LEU A 45 -2.32 7.04 -11.54
CA LEU A 45 -2.90 5.94 -12.34
C LEU A 45 -4.01 6.43 -13.29
N HIS A 46 -4.83 7.38 -12.84
CA HIS A 46 -5.86 7.99 -13.68
C HIS A 46 -5.20 8.79 -14.82
N ASP A 47 -4.22 9.63 -14.49
CA ASP A 47 -3.51 10.44 -15.47
C ASP A 47 -2.83 9.57 -16.54
N TYR A 48 -2.19 8.47 -16.12
CA TYR A 48 -1.59 7.48 -17.04
C TYR A 48 -2.62 6.80 -17.95
N ILE A 49 -3.79 6.40 -17.41
CA ILE A 49 -4.86 5.78 -18.21
C ILE A 49 -5.40 6.78 -19.25
N VAL A 50 -5.61 8.04 -18.86
CA VAL A 50 -6.07 9.08 -19.79
C VAL A 50 -5.02 9.36 -20.86
N GLU A 51 -3.73 9.40 -20.50
CA GLU A 51 -2.64 9.65 -21.44
C GLU A 51 -2.49 8.52 -22.46
N VAL A 52 -2.59 7.26 -22.03
CA VAL A 52 -2.30 6.08 -22.88
C VAL A 52 -3.57 5.53 -23.55
N GLY A 53 -4.70 5.52 -22.85
CA GLY A 53 -5.97 4.97 -23.30
C GLY A 53 -6.95 6.00 -23.86
N GLY A 54 -6.74 7.29 -23.61
CA GLY A 54 -7.67 8.35 -23.98
C GLY A 54 -8.72 8.62 -22.91
N ALA A 55 -9.43 9.75 -23.02
CA ALA A 55 -10.32 10.26 -21.97
C ALA A 55 -11.61 9.46 -21.75
N ASP A 56 -11.98 8.60 -22.71
CA ASP A 56 -13.19 7.75 -22.65
C ASP A 56 -12.93 6.37 -22.02
N HIS A 57 -11.72 6.14 -21.51
CA HIS A 57 -11.28 4.94 -20.79
C HIS A 57 -11.20 5.20 -19.27
#